data_AF-A0A645D3M3-F1
#
_entry.id   AF-A0A645D3M3-F1
#
_cell.length_a   1.000
_cell.length_b   1.000
_cell.length_c   1.000
_cell.angle_alpha   90.00
_cell.angle_beta   90.00
_cell.angle_gamma   90.00
#
_symmetry.space_group_name_H-M   'P 1'
#
loop_
_entity.id
_entity.type
_entity.pdbx_description
1 polymer ?
#
loop_
_entity_poly.entity_id
_entity_poly.type
_entity_poly.pdbx_seq_one_letter_code
_entity_poly.pdbx_strand_id
1 'polypeptide(L)'
;MAKMISESFVYDLKEGCLCKILKYVKADSTLQFEIRKNYINIYYRGGSLIKIKEISENLYNAYFDKNYITSNDSEGVIIQCIEDIDSIEKTRKLIEFIPKIKQQMDFWMKLKKPDGGEREYKHIVAKENNSVNVGKYSDYFICDIEYTGHLNKEENYKFDMIGVKWPANSKSRENNDNLSLCIIGMKHNEYEDFNITNYSSKIYEFITCEEKLNRLKKEIKEIYNIKSQLGLIYPYNNVNIDFGSNIEILFIFANQNPKHSKLNKDIENFRKTTVYKNLSNIADIKLAKGSFMGYGLYDENLTKI
;
A
#
# COMPACT_ATOMS: atom_id res chain seq x y z
N MET A 1 -16.38 -18.71 -0.02
CA MET A 1 -15.12 -17.93 0.01
C MET A 1 -15.47 -16.46 -0.10
N ALA A 2 -14.94 -15.60 0.76
CA ALA A 2 -15.13 -14.16 0.59
C ALA A 2 -14.20 -13.69 -0.55
N LYS A 3 -14.75 -13.43 -1.74
CA LYS A 3 -14.03 -12.80 -2.85
C LYS A 3 -13.65 -11.36 -2.46
N MET A 4 -12.49 -10.87 -2.88
CA MET A 4 -12.12 -9.46 -2.69
C MET A 4 -13.12 -8.50 -3.34
N ILE A 5 -13.20 -8.48 -4.67
CA ILE A 5 -14.27 -7.83 -5.41
C ILE A 5 -14.87 -8.87 -6.37
N SER A 6 -16.12 -8.69 -6.77
CA SER A 6 -16.82 -9.62 -7.65
C SER A 6 -16.22 -9.62 -9.06
N GLU A 7 -16.52 -10.67 -9.83
CA GLU A 7 -16.14 -10.74 -11.24
C GLU A 7 -16.85 -9.67 -12.08
N SER A 8 -18.11 -9.33 -11.75
CA SER A 8 -18.84 -8.21 -12.33
C SER A 8 -18.12 -6.88 -12.09
N PHE A 9 -17.61 -6.65 -10.87
CA PHE A 9 -16.83 -5.44 -10.56
C PHE A 9 -15.51 -5.40 -11.35
N VAL A 10 -14.78 -6.52 -11.45
CA VAL A 10 -13.58 -6.58 -12.29
C VAL A 10 -13.91 -6.29 -13.76
N TYR A 11 -15.01 -6.86 -14.28
CA TYR A 11 -15.47 -6.61 -15.65
C TYR A 11 -15.82 -5.14 -15.87
N ASP A 12 -16.57 -4.52 -14.96
CA ASP A 12 -16.96 -3.11 -15.06
C ASP A 12 -15.76 -2.17 -15.05
N LEU A 13 -14.71 -2.50 -14.29
CA LEU A 13 -13.46 -1.75 -14.28
C LEU A 13 -12.66 -1.88 -15.59
N LYS A 14 -12.77 -3.01 -16.30
CA LYS A 14 -12.06 -3.22 -17.56
C LYS A 14 -12.83 -2.63 -18.74
N GLU A 15 -14.11 -2.94 -18.84
CA GLU A 15 -14.91 -2.75 -20.06
C GLU A 15 -16.28 -2.11 -19.81
N GLY A 16 -16.84 -2.26 -18.61
CA GLY A 16 -18.18 -1.75 -18.29
C GLY A 16 -18.22 -0.32 -17.74
N CYS A 17 -19.13 -0.05 -16.79
CA CYS A 17 -19.47 1.32 -16.39
C CYS A 17 -18.27 2.05 -15.75
N LEU A 18 -17.45 1.34 -14.99
CA LEU A 18 -16.29 1.85 -14.28
C LEU A 18 -15.00 1.93 -15.14
N CYS A 19 -15.02 1.55 -16.42
CA CYS A 19 -13.80 1.49 -17.24
C CYS A 19 -13.08 2.85 -17.36
N LYS A 20 -13.82 3.94 -17.27
CA LYS A 20 -13.26 5.31 -17.29
C LYS A 20 -12.51 5.64 -16.00
N ILE A 21 -12.92 5.11 -14.84
CA ILE A 21 -12.19 5.36 -13.59
C ILE A 21 -10.83 4.67 -13.62
N LEU A 22 -10.75 3.43 -14.11
CA LEU A 22 -9.48 2.70 -14.23
C LEU A 22 -8.52 3.42 -15.20
N LYS A 23 -9.03 3.88 -16.35
CA LYS A 23 -8.25 4.66 -17.33
C LYS A 23 -7.73 5.97 -16.73
N TYR A 24 -8.55 6.67 -15.94
CA TYR A 24 -8.14 7.90 -15.27
C TYR A 24 -7.01 7.64 -14.26
N VAL A 25 -7.18 6.64 -13.38
CA VAL A 25 -6.18 6.31 -12.35
C VAL A 25 -4.85 5.88 -12.96
N LYS A 26 -4.86 5.14 -14.08
CA LYS A 26 -3.63 4.78 -14.79
C LYS A 26 -2.92 5.97 -15.43
N ALA A 27 -3.67 7.00 -15.85
CA ALA A 27 -3.12 8.19 -16.48
C ALA A 27 -2.61 9.22 -15.45
N ASP A 28 -3.25 9.32 -14.28
CA ASP A 28 -2.85 10.20 -13.19
C ASP A 28 -1.80 9.52 -12.29
N SER A 29 -0.53 9.81 -12.54
CA SER A 29 0.58 9.23 -11.78
C SER A 29 0.60 9.58 -10.28
N THR A 30 -0.28 10.47 -9.81
CA THR A 30 -0.38 10.81 -8.38
C THR A 30 -1.37 9.92 -7.61
N LEU A 31 -2.09 9.04 -8.31
CA LEU A 31 -3.08 8.15 -7.73
C LEU A 31 -2.58 6.71 -7.63
N GLN A 32 -3.07 6.00 -6.62
CA GLN A 32 -2.83 4.57 -6.43
C GLN A 32 -4.15 3.83 -6.27
N PHE A 33 -4.24 2.67 -6.91
CA PHE A 33 -5.43 1.83 -6.91
C PHE A 33 -5.26 0.66 -5.95
N GLU A 34 -6.10 0.63 -4.92
CA GLU A 34 -6.11 -0.42 -3.91
C GLU A 34 -7.40 -1.23 -3.94
N ILE A 35 -7.28 -2.53 -3.69
CA ILE A 35 -8.40 -3.47 -3.67
C ILE A 35 -8.55 -3.94 -2.24
N ARG A 36 -9.78 -3.90 -1.73
CA ARG A 36 -10.13 -4.37 -0.39
C ARG A 36 -11.43 -5.17 -0.48
N LYS A 37 -11.83 -5.80 0.63
CA LYS A 37 -13.03 -6.63 0.65
C LYS A 37 -14.29 -5.81 0.30
N ASN A 38 -14.88 -6.14 -0.84
CA ASN A 38 -16.08 -5.61 -1.50
C ASN A 38 -15.97 -4.16 -1.99
N TYR A 39 -14.78 -3.58 -2.06
CA TYR A 39 -14.59 -2.23 -2.56
C TYR A 39 -13.18 -2.01 -3.10
N ILE A 40 -13.05 -1.01 -3.96
CA ILE A 40 -11.76 -0.45 -4.34
C ILE A 40 -11.58 0.89 -3.63
N ASN A 41 -10.33 1.29 -3.44
CA ASN A 41 -9.99 2.59 -2.90
C ASN A 41 -8.93 3.23 -3.78
N ILE A 42 -9.19 4.47 -4.19
CA ILE A 42 -8.24 5.29 -4.92
C ILE A 42 -7.57 6.19 -3.90
N TYR A 43 -6.25 6.08 -3.78
CA TYR A 43 -5.45 6.86 -2.86
C TYR A 43 -4.79 8.04 -3.58
N TYR A 44 -4.72 9.18 -2.90
CA TYR A 44 -3.93 10.35 -3.29
C TYR A 44 -3.03 10.72 -2.11
N ARG A 45 -1.71 10.75 -2.33
CA ARG A 45 -0.69 11.04 -1.29
C ARG A 45 -0.88 10.24 0.01
N GLY A 46 -1.33 8.98 -0.10
CA GLY A 46 -1.52 8.06 1.03
C GLY A 46 -2.83 8.25 1.80
N GLY A 47 -3.66 9.21 1.41
CA GLY A 47 -5.03 9.40 1.88
C GLY A 47 -6.08 8.76 0.96
N SER A 48 -7.23 8.39 1.51
CA SER A 48 -8.34 7.74 0.80
C SER A 48 -9.13 8.78 0.00
N LEU A 49 -8.81 8.98 -1.28
CA LEU A 49 -9.48 9.97 -2.14
C LEU A 49 -10.93 9.56 -2.45
N ILE A 50 -11.11 8.34 -3.00
CA ILE A 50 -12.42 7.82 -3.41
C ILE A 50 -12.51 6.34 -3.10
N LYS A 51 -13.52 5.95 -2.34
CA LYS A 51 -13.87 4.54 -2.11
C LYS A 51 -15.06 4.16 -2.96
N ILE A 52 -14.92 3.19 -3.86
CA ILE A 52 -16.04 2.68 -4.69
C ILE A 52 -16.42 1.29 -4.19
N LYS A 53 -17.66 1.15 -3.71
CA LYS A 53 -18.19 -0.08 -3.13
C LYS A 53 -19.35 -0.61 -3.97
N GLU A 54 -19.33 -1.91 -4.24
CA GLU A 54 -20.45 -2.60 -4.88
C GLU A 54 -21.59 -2.77 -3.87
N ILE A 55 -22.79 -2.34 -4.26
CA ILE A 55 -24.02 -2.44 -3.46
C ILE A 55 -24.84 -3.64 -3.92
N SER A 56 -24.93 -3.84 -5.24
CA SER A 56 -25.41 -5.05 -5.90
C SER A 56 -24.61 -5.25 -7.19
N GLU A 57 -24.83 -6.38 -7.87
CA GLU A 57 -24.17 -6.67 -9.15
C GLU A 57 -24.31 -5.48 -10.12
N ASN A 58 -23.17 -5.00 -10.64
CA ASN A 58 -23.05 -3.85 -11.54
C ASN A 58 -23.57 -2.49 -11.00
N LEU A 59 -23.78 -2.36 -9.69
CA LEU A 59 -24.25 -1.13 -9.04
C LEU A 59 -23.32 -0.69 -7.92
N TYR A 60 -22.83 0.54 -8.00
CA TYR A 60 -21.78 1.03 -7.11
C TYR A 60 -22.12 2.36 -6.44
N ASN A 61 -21.61 2.56 -5.23
CA ASN A 61 -21.57 3.86 -4.58
C ASN A 61 -20.11 4.31 -4.42
N ALA A 62 -19.82 5.57 -4.71
CA ALA A 62 -18.53 6.20 -4.49
C ALA A 62 -18.59 7.15 -3.30
N TYR A 63 -17.69 6.98 -2.32
CA TYR A 63 -17.66 7.72 -1.07
C TYR A 63 -16.39 8.56 -0.94
N PHE A 64 -16.52 9.73 -0.32
CA PHE A 64 -15.44 10.66 -0.04
C PHE A 64 -15.29 10.86 1.47
N ASP A 65 -14.06 11.00 1.97
CA ASP A 65 -13.83 11.22 3.40
C ASP A 65 -14.06 12.68 3.77
N LYS A 66 -15.18 12.95 4.44
CA LYS A 66 -15.54 14.28 4.95
C LYS A 66 -14.53 14.88 5.93
N ASN A 67 -13.64 14.06 6.51
CA ASN A 67 -12.59 14.57 7.40
C ASN A 67 -11.61 15.51 6.68
N TYR A 68 -11.55 15.46 5.34
CA TYR A 68 -10.76 16.41 4.54
C TYR A 68 -11.41 17.78 4.41
N ILE A 69 -12.69 17.93 4.75
CA ILE A 69 -13.38 19.22 4.73
C ILE A 69 -12.96 20.00 5.99
N THR A 70 -12.31 21.14 5.81
CA THR A 70 -11.92 22.02 6.93
C THR A 70 -12.91 23.17 7.07
N SER A 71 -13.10 23.69 8.29
CA SER A 71 -14.10 24.73 8.60
C SER A 71 -13.92 26.06 7.87
N ASN A 72 -12.74 26.28 7.27
CA ASN A 72 -12.41 27.51 6.53
C ASN A 72 -12.60 27.35 5.01
N ASP A 73 -13.10 26.20 4.56
CA ASP A 73 -13.25 25.87 3.15
C ASP A 73 -14.59 26.41 2.62
N SER A 74 -14.67 27.72 2.40
CA SER A 74 -15.87 28.40 1.87
C SER A 74 -16.24 27.97 0.43
N GLU A 75 -15.35 27.23 -0.24
CA GLU A 75 -15.51 26.72 -1.61
C GLU A 75 -15.41 25.18 -1.71
N GLY A 76 -15.43 24.48 -0.58
CA GLY A 76 -15.24 23.03 -0.55
C GLY A 76 -16.33 22.24 -1.31
N VAL A 77 -15.95 21.15 -1.96
CA VAL A 77 -16.88 20.17 -2.52
C VAL A 77 -17.60 19.48 -1.36
N ILE A 78 -18.88 19.78 -1.17
CA ILE A 78 -19.76 19.07 -0.22
C ILE A 78 -20.38 17.87 -0.94
N ILE A 79 -19.54 16.93 -1.35
CA ILE A 79 -20.01 15.65 -1.90
C ILE A 79 -19.46 14.56 -1.00
N GLN A 80 -20.35 13.89 -0.30
CA GLN A 80 -20.00 12.78 0.59
C GLN A 80 -20.15 11.43 -0.13
N CYS A 81 -21.01 11.38 -1.14
CA CYS A 81 -21.29 10.18 -1.91
C CYS A 81 -21.78 10.53 -3.32
N ILE A 82 -21.47 9.68 -4.29
CA ILE A 82 -22.21 9.57 -5.56
C ILE A 82 -22.79 8.16 -5.59
N GLU A 83 -24.11 8.09 -5.59
CA GLU A 83 -24.87 6.85 -5.48
C GLU A 83 -25.26 6.29 -6.85
N ASP A 84 -25.58 5.00 -6.86
CA ASP A 84 -26.18 4.27 -7.98
C ASP A 84 -25.38 4.40 -9.28
N ILE A 85 -24.05 4.34 -9.21
CA ILE A 85 -23.19 4.34 -10.38
C ILE A 85 -23.37 3.01 -11.12
N ASP A 86 -24.06 3.07 -12.25
CA ASP A 86 -24.44 1.94 -13.13
C ASP A 86 -24.09 2.21 -14.59
N SER A 87 -23.51 3.37 -14.90
CA SER A 87 -23.35 3.88 -16.25
C SER A 87 -22.11 4.75 -16.41
N ILE A 88 -21.59 4.78 -17.64
CA ILE A 88 -20.40 5.57 -17.99
C ILE A 88 -20.63 7.06 -17.71
N GLU A 89 -21.86 7.58 -17.88
CA GLU A 89 -22.18 8.97 -17.58
C GLU A 89 -22.01 9.30 -16.10
N LYS A 90 -22.54 8.46 -15.19
CA LYS A 90 -22.36 8.64 -13.74
C LYS A 90 -20.88 8.50 -13.35
N THR A 91 -20.14 7.58 -13.98
CA THR A 91 -18.68 7.47 -13.78
C THR A 91 -17.93 8.71 -14.26
N ARG A 92 -18.35 9.36 -15.36
CA ARG A 92 -17.76 10.64 -15.78
C ARG A 92 -17.99 11.74 -14.75
N LYS A 93 -19.21 11.86 -14.21
CA LYS A 93 -19.51 12.80 -13.12
C LYS A 93 -18.61 12.56 -11.91
N LEU A 94 -18.38 11.30 -11.53
CA LEU A 94 -17.42 10.96 -10.47
C LEU A 94 -16.01 11.47 -10.77
N ILE A 95 -15.52 11.28 -12.00
CA ILE A 95 -14.17 11.70 -12.41
C ILE A 95 -14.01 13.23 -12.36
N GLU A 96 -15.05 13.99 -12.73
CA GLU A 96 -15.04 15.46 -12.69
C GLU A 96 -14.77 16.04 -11.28
N PHE A 97 -15.08 15.28 -10.23
CA PHE A 97 -14.81 15.70 -8.85
C PHE A 97 -13.38 15.40 -8.38
N ILE A 98 -12.64 14.47 -9.03
CA ILE A 98 -11.31 14.05 -8.59
C ILE A 98 -10.36 15.25 -8.38
N PRO A 99 -10.19 16.18 -9.34
CA PRO A 99 -9.27 17.31 -9.15
C PRO A 99 -9.64 18.19 -7.95
N LYS A 100 -10.94 18.42 -7.73
CA LYS A 100 -11.42 19.24 -6.61
C LYS A 100 -11.16 18.58 -5.27
N ILE A 101 -11.40 17.26 -5.16
CA ILE A 101 -11.14 16.51 -3.92
C ILE A 101 -9.63 16.45 -3.63
N LYS A 102 -8.79 16.30 -4.67
CA LYS A 102 -7.32 16.37 -4.50
C LYS A 102 -6.90 17.70 -3.91
N GLN A 103 -7.43 18.81 -4.44
CA GLN A 103 -7.15 20.15 -3.90
C GLN A 103 -7.57 20.29 -2.43
N GLN A 104 -8.76 19.78 -2.07
CA GLN A 104 -9.20 19.78 -0.67
C GLN A 104 -8.28 18.95 0.23
N MET A 105 -7.85 17.78 -0.22
CA MET A 105 -6.88 16.96 0.49
C MET A 105 -5.55 17.70 0.66
N ASP A 106 -5.08 18.44 -0.35
CA ASP A 106 -3.84 19.21 -0.25
C ASP A 106 -3.95 20.32 0.81
N PHE A 107 -5.07 21.04 0.87
CA PHE A 107 -5.32 22.03 1.94
C PHE A 107 -5.42 21.39 3.32
N TRP A 108 -6.16 20.29 3.44
CA TRP A 108 -6.28 19.56 4.69
C TRP A 108 -4.93 19.04 5.17
N MET A 109 -4.13 18.46 4.27
CA MET A 109 -2.78 17.99 4.58
C MET A 109 -1.94 19.16 5.04
N LYS A 110 -1.94 20.30 4.33
CA LYS A 110 -1.18 21.48 4.76
C LYS A 110 -1.54 21.94 6.19
N LEU A 111 -2.81 21.85 6.58
CA LEU A 111 -3.30 22.30 7.89
C LEU A 111 -3.14 21.27 9.02
N LYS A 112 -3.31 19.98 8.73
CA LYS A 112 -3.37 18.91 9.75
C LYS A 112 -2.15 17.98 9.74
N LYS A 113 -1.42 17.91 8.63
CA LYS A 113 -0.27 17.04 8.34
C LYS A 113 0.69 17.75 7.34
N PRO A 114 1.29 18.90 7.72
CA PRO A 114 1.91 19.87 6.80
C PRO A 114 3.01 19.31 5.89
N ASP A 115 3.53 18.15 6.22
CA ASP A 115 4.60 17.38 5.58
C ASP A 115 4.09 16.15 4.80
N GLY A 116 2.77 16.04 4.55
CA GLY A 116 2.12 14.88 3.91
C GLY A 116 2.04 13.65 4.82
N GLY A 117 2.88 13.63 5.87
CA GLY A 117 3.06 12.53 6.80
C GLY A 117 3.69 11.30 6.15
N GLU A 118 4.01 10.31 6.97
CA GLU A 118 4.59 9.02 6.56
C GLU A 118 3.77 8.28 5.48
N ARG A 119 2.46 8.55 5.39
CA ARG A 119 1.53 7.90 4.45
C ARG A 119 1.84 8.21 2.98
N GLU A 120 2.24 9.44 2.67
CA GLU A 120 2.62 9.81 1.31
C GLU A 120 3.84 8.99 0.86
N TYR A 121 4.80 8.76 1.75
CA TYR A 121 5.99 8.00 1.42
C TYR A 121 5.72 6.49 1.28
N LYS A 122 4.77 5.93 2.04
CA LYS A 122 4.28 4.56 1.81
C LYS A 122 3.66 4.42 0.41
N HIS A 123 2.87 5.41 -0.01
CA HIS A 123 2.31 5.48 -1.36
C HIS A 123 3.43 5.53 -2.40
N ILE A 124 4.45 6.38 -2.23
CA ILE A 124 5.59 6.45 -3.14
C ILE A 124 6.31 5.10 -3.24
N VAL A 125 6.61 4.44 -2.11
CA VAL A 125 7.24 3.10 -2.10
C VAL A 125 6.40 2.11 -2.89
N ALA A 126 5.09 2.04 -2.66
CA ALA A 126 4.22 1.12 -3.37
C ALA A 126 4.17 1.40 -4.88
N LYS A 127 4.06 2.66 -5.27
CA LYS A 127 4.04 3.09 -6.67
C LYS A 127 5.34 2.74 -7.40
N GLU A 128 6.50 3.08 -6.84
CA GLU A 128 7.79 2.85 -7.48
C GLU A 128 8.03 1.36 -7.73
N ASN A 129 7.77 0.52 -6.73
CA ASN A 129 7.95 -0.93 -6.80
C ASN A 129 6.96 -1.64 -7.76
N ASN A 130 5.83 -1.01 -8.08
CA ASN A 130 4.82 -1.60 -8.97
C ASN A 130 4.83 -1.02 -10.39
N SER A 131 5.53 0.11 -10.59
CA SER A 131 5.58 0.83 -11.86
C SER A 131 6.36 0.07 -12.95
N VAL A 132 6.11 0.39 -14.23
CA VAL A 132 6.89 -0.17 -15.35
C VAL A 132 8.36 0.26 -15.30
N ASN A 133 8.61 1.50 -14.88
CA ASN A 133 9.94 2.10 -14.98
C ASN A 133 10.90 1.50 -13.96
N VAL A 134 10.43 1.34 -12.72
CA VAL A 134 11.24 0.86 -11.59
C VAL A 134 10.87 -0.56 -11.19
N GLY A 135 9.58 -0.89 -11.13
CA GLY A 135 9.08 -2.18 -10.64
C GLY A 135 9.58 -3.41 -11.40
N LYS A 136 9.91 -3.28 -12.70
CA LYS A 136 10.54 -4.37 -13.47
C LYS A 136 11.92 -4.78 -12.95
N TYR A 137 12.59 -3.87 -12.25
CA TYR A 137 13.91 -4.08 -11.64
C TYR A 137 13.82 -4.25 -10.12
N SER A 138 12.61 -4.14 -9.54
CA SER A 138 12.42 -4.34 -8.12
C SER A 138 12.23 -5.82 -7.79
N ASP A 139 12.85 -6.24 -6.69
CA ASP A 139 12.62 -7.55 -6.07
C ASP A 139 11.28 -7.63 -5.32
N TYR A 140 10.51 -6.54 -5.26
CA TYR A 140 9.30 -6.45 -4.44
C TYR A 140 8.10 -5.92 -5.23
N PHE A 141 6.93 -6.50 -4.97
CA PHE A 141 5.63 -5.92 -5.31
C PHE A 141 4.88 -5.56 -4.05
N ILE A 142 4.32 -4.36 -4.01
CA ILE A 142 3.55 -3.90 -2.87
C ILE A 142 2.07 -4.06 -3.18
N CYS A 143 1.39 -4.92 -2.43
CA CYS A 143 0.02 -5.29 -2.73
C CYS A 143 -1.00 -4.34 -2.09
N ASP A 144 -0.75 -3.83 -0.88
CA ASP A 144 -1.60 -2.84 -0.21
C ASP A 144 -0.75 -1.94 0.71
N ILE A 145 -1.24 -0.73 0.95
CA ILE A 145 -0.71 0.24 1.91
C ILE A 145 -1.72 0.45 3.04
N GLU A 146 -1.25 0.70 4.26
CA GLU A 146 -2.10 0.85 5.45
C GLU A 146 -3.06 -0.34 5.60
N TYR A 147 -2.52 -1.56 5.51
CA TYR A 147 -3.29 -2.79 5.50
C TYR A 147 -4.01 -2.98 6.84
N THR A 148 -5.33 -3.05 6.74
CA THR A 148 -6.27 -3.25 7.86
C THR A 148 -7.22 -4.39 7.51
N GLY A 149 -6.74 -5.49 6.94
CA GLY A 149 -7.53 -6.55 6.30
C GLY A 149 -8.64 -7.17 7.18
N HIS A 150 -9.33 -8.18 6.66
CA HIS A 150 -10.58 -8.65 7.30
C HIS A 150 -10.40 -9.13 8.75
N LEU A 151 -9.22 -9.64 9.09
CA LEU A 151 -8.85 -10.06 10.44
C LEU A 151 -8.86 -8.89 11.45
N ASN A 152 -8.80 -7.65 10.96
CA ASN A 152 -8.46 -6.49 11.79
C ASN A 152 -9.68 -5.72 12.31
N LYS A 153 -10.90 -6.15 12.02
CA LYS A 153 -12.11 -5.52 12.60
C LYS A 153 -12.29 -5.85 14.08
N GLU A 154 -11.83 -7.02 14.49
CA GLU A 154 -11.87 -7.48 15.88
C GLU A 154 -10.48 -7.39 16.55
N GLU A 155 -9.40 -7.45 15.76
CA GLU A 155 -8.03 -7.43 16.27
C GLU A 155 -7.24 -6.21 15.73
N ASN A 156 -6.55 -5.50 16.61
CA ASN A 156 -5.89 -4.21 16.32
C ASN A 156 -4.54 -4.38 15.56
N TYR A 157 -4.52 -5.18 14.51
CA TYR A 157 -3.38 -5.31 13.60
C TYR A 157 -3.46 -4.25 12.50
N LYS A 158 -2.31 -3.63 12.24
CA LYS A 158 -2.16 -2.67 11.16
C LYS A 158 -0.73 -2.77 10.65
N PHE A 159 -0.60 -3.18 9.41
CA PHE A 159 0.71 -3.23 8.74
C PHE A 159 0.81 -2.03 7.81
N ASP A 160 2.00 -1.44 7.71
CA ASP A 160 2.17 -0.25 6.88
C ASP A 160 2.06 -0.61 5.41
N MET A 161 2.66 -1.73 5.03
CA MET A 161 2.62 -2.30 3.69
C MET A 161 2.70 -3.83 3.75
N ILE A 162 2.03 -4.47 2.81
CA ILE A 162 2.15 -5.92 2.58
C ILE A 162 2.45 -6.17 1.11
N GLY A 163 3.16 -7.25 0.81
CA GLY A 163 3.60 -7.51 -0.54
C GLY A 163 4.20 -8.88 -0.76
N VAL A 164 4.83 -9.00 -1.92
CA VAL A 164 5.47 -10.21 -2.40
C VAL A 164 6.92 -9.86 -2.71
N LYS A 165 7.85 -10.64 -2.18
CA LYS A 165 9.23 -10.61 -2.68
C LYS A 165 9.34 -11.60 -3.83
N TRP A 166 9.67 -11.07 -4.99
CA TRP A 166 9.87 -11.81 -6.20
C TRP A 166 11.09 -11.25 -6.95
N PRO A 167 12.25 -11.92 -6.86
CA PRO A 167 13.51 -11.37 -7.33
C PRO A 167 13.49 -10.95 -8.81
N ALA A 168 14.04 -9.77 -9.11
CA ALA A 168 14.14 -9.18 -10.44
C ALA A 168 15.32 -9.73 -11.27
N ASN A 169 15.42 -11.06 -11.34
CA ASN A 169 16.30 -11.73 -12.28
C ASN A 169 15.47 -12.68 -13.16
N SER A 170 15.88 -12.87 -14.42
CA SER A 170 15.09 -13.59 -15.42
C SER A 170 14.65 -14.97 -14.95
N LYS A 171 15.55 -15.73 -14.32
CA LYS A 171 15.27 -17.08 -13.81
C LYS A 171 14.21 -17.08 -12.70
N SER A 172 14.28 -16.13 -11.77
CA SER A 172 13.27 -16.01 -10.71
C SER A 172 11.91 -15.57 -11.27
N ARG A 173 11.88 -14.74 -12.32
CA ARG A 173 10.64 -14.23 -12.93
C ARG A 173 9.87 -15.23 -13.79
N GLU A 174 10.48 -16.37 -14.11
CA GLU A 174 9.79 -17.52 -14.71
C GLU A 174 9.05 -18.37 -13.67
N ASN A 175 9.42 -18.25 -12.40
CA ASN A 175 8.82 -19.02 -11.31
C ASN A 175 7.84 -18.15 -10.52
N ASN A 176 6.56 -18.50 -10.60
CA ASN A 176 5.49 -17.84 -9.86
C ASN A 176 5.15 -18.58 -8.55
N ASP A 177 5.80 -19.71 -8.30
CA ASP A 177 5.59 -20.54 -7.13
C ASP A 177 6.62 -20.26 -6.05
N ASN A 178 6.28 -20.60 -4.80
CA ASN A 178 7.18 -20.53 -3.65
C ASN A 178 7.76 -19.11 -3.41
N LEU A 179 7.00 -18.06 -3.72
CA LEU A 179 7.39 -16.67 -3.46
C LEU A 179 7.36 -16.36 -1.95
N SER A 180 8.09 -15.34 -1.52
CA SER A 180 8.09 -14.95 -0.11
C SER A 180 7.04 -13.89 0.19
N LEU A 181 6.32 -14.07 1.29
CA LEU A 181 5.48 -13.02 1.86
C LEU A 181 6.38 -11.89 2.36
N CYS A 182 6.02 -10.64 2.07
CA CYS A 182 6.72 -9.47 2.60
C CYS A 182 5.77 -8.63 3.47
N ILE A 183 6.20 -8.33 4.70
CA ILE A 183 5.54 -7.38 5.61
C ILE A 183 6.51 -6.24 5.85
N ILE A 184 6.04 -5.01 5.65
CA ILE A 184 6.93 -3.84 5.69
C ILE A 184 6.41 -2.85 6.74
N GLY A 185 7.30 -2.44 7.64
CA GLY A 185 7.12 -1.30 8.53
C GLY A 185 7.91 -0.10 8.04
N MET A 186 7.34 1.10 8.08
CA MET A 186 7.99 2.31 7.57
C MET A 186 7.97 3.45 8.58
N LYS A 187 9.07 4.20 8.61
CA LYS A 187 9.21 5.50 9.28
C LYS A 187 9.83 6.51 8.32
N HIS A 188 9.40 7.77 8.43
CA HIS A 188 9.87 8.88 7.62
C HIS A 188 10.11 10.14 8.48
N ASN A 189 11.15 10.93 8.16
CA ASN A 189 11.60 12.16 8.84
C ASN A 189 12.11 12.00 10.27
N GLU A 190 11.25 11.78 11.26
CA GLU A 190 11.65 11.73 12.67
C GLU A 190 11.43 10.32 13.23
N TYR A 191 12.52 9.67 13.62
CA TYR A 191 12.48 8.46 14.42
C TYR A 191 12.16 8.82 15.89
N GLU A 192 10.97 9.36 16.10
CA GLU A 192 10.41 9.53 17.43
C GLU A 192 9.19 8.60 17.56
N ASP A 193 9.08 7.96 18.71
CA ASP A 193 7.97 7.08 19.10
C ASP A 193 7.75 5.77 18.31
N PHE A 194 8.67 5.36 17.44
CA PHE A 194 8.59 4.00 16.87
C PHE A 194 9.16 2.94 17.82
N ASN A 195 8.27 2.18 18.44
CA ASN A 195 8.66 0.99 19.18
C ASN A 195 8.74 -0.22 18.23
N ILE A 196 9.92 -0.42 17.63
CA ILE A 196 10.20 -1.55 16.73
C ILE A 196 9.90 -2.90 17.39
N THR A 197 10.16 -3.05 18.68
CA THR A 197 9.88 -4.28 19.42
C THR A 197 8.38 -4.56 19.47
N ASN A 198 7.57 -3.58 19.83
CA ASN A 198 6.11 -3.73 19.89
C ASN A 198 5.50 -4.03 18.51
N TYR A 199 5.96 -3.32 17.48
CA TYR A 199 5.52 -3.58 16.10
C TYR A 199 5.88 -5.00 15.67
N SER A 200 7.12 -5.43 15.97
CA SER A 200 7.59 -6.79 15.68
C SER A 200 6.82 -7.86 16.46
N SER A 201 6.46 -7.61 17.72
CA SER A 201 5.62 -8.52 18.51
C SER A 201 4.26 -8.76 17.85
N LYS A 202 3.64 -7.70 17.33
CA LYS A 202 2.36 -7.81 16.59
C LYS A 202 2.52 -8.62 15.30
N ILE A 203 3.63 -8.44 14.58
CA ILE A 203 3.92 -9.27 13.41
C ILE A 203 4.09 -10.73 13.83
N TYR A 204 4.89 -11.00 14.87
CA TYR A 204 5.13 -12.35 15.37
C TYR A 204 3.82 -13.06 15.73
N GLU A 205 3.00 -12.43 16.55
CA GLU A 205 1.68 -12.95 16.95
C GLU A 205 0.81 -13.25 15.73
N PHE A 206 0.78 -12.36 14.74
CA PHE A 206 0.04 -12.55 13.51
C PHE A 206 0.55 -13.74 12.68
N ILE A 207 1.87 -13.82 12.42
CA ILE A 207 2.43 -14.84 11.51
C ILE A 207 2.51 -16.23 12.15
N THR A 208 2.57 -16.32 13.48
CA THR A 208 2.51 -17.62 14.17
C THR A 208 1.12 -18.23 14.21
N CYS A 209 0.08 -17.44 13.92
CA CYS A 209 -1.27 -17.96 13.74
C CYS A 209 -1.45 -18.43 12.30
N GLU A 210 -1.43 -19.75 12.09
CA GLU A 210 -1.52 -20.37 10.76
C GLU A 210 -2.75 -19.92 9.96
N GLU A 211 -3.92 -19.82 10.62
CA GLU A 211 -5.14 -19.35 9.98
C GLU A 211 -4.99 -17.91 9.45
N LYS A 212 -4.45 -17.00 10.27
CA LYS A 212 -4.25 -15.59 9.91
C LYS A 212 -3.25 -15.46 8.76
N LEU A 213 -2.13 -16.19 8.84
CA LEU A 213 -1.10 -16.19 7.82
C LEU A 213 -1.61 -16.73 6.48
N ASN A 214 -2.29 -17.88 6.49
CA ASN A 214 -2.83 -18.50 5.27
C ASN A 214 -3.89 -17.60 4.62
N ARG A 215 -4.70 -16.93 5.43
CA ARG A 215 -5.66 -15.96 4.95
C ARG A 215 -4.99 -14.74 4.33
N LEU A 216 -3.98 -14.15 4.96
CA LEU A 216 -3.22 -13.03 4.40
C LEU A 216 -2.60 -13.40 3.05
N LYS A 217 -1.96 -14.57 2.97
CA LYS A 217 -1.40 -15.10 1.72
C LYS A 217 -2.49 -15.21 0.64
N LYS A 218 -3.66 -15.75 0.97
CA LYS A 218 -4.78 -15.83 0.04
C LYS A 218 -5.27 -14.46 -0.42
N GLU A 219 -5.45 -13.51 0.49
CA GLU A 219 -5.86 -12.14 0.16
C GLU A 219 -4.85 -11.49 -0.77
N ILE A 220 -3.53 -11.61 -0.50
CA ILE A 220 -2.49 -11.06 -1.39
C ILE A 220 -2.52 -11.70 -2.78
N LYS A 221 -2.71 -13.02 -2.89
CA LYS A 221 -2.86 -13.69 -4.18
C LYS A 221 -4.03 -13.12 -4.98
N GLU A 222 -5.18 -12.94 -4.33
CA GLU A 222 -6.36 -12.35 -4.96
C GLU A 222 -6.12 -10.89 -5.39
N ILE A 223 -5.50 -10.06 -4.52
CA ILE A 223 -5.10 -8.68 -4.88
C ILE A 223 -4.20 -8.69 -6.10
N TYR A 224 -3.14 -9.51 -6.08
CA TYR A 224 -2.14 -9.55 -7.14
C TYR A 224 -2.79 -9.94 -8.47
N ASN A 225 -3.58 -11.01 -8.49
CA ASN A 225 -4.27 -11.48 -9.69
C ASN A 225 -5.21 -10.40 -10.25
N ILE A 226 -6.01 -9.75 -9.42
CA ILE A 226 -6.93 -8.69 -9.88
C ILE A 226 -6.14 -7.47 -10.38
N LYS A 227 -5.15 -6.99 -9.62
CA LYS A 227 -4.30 -5.86 -10.06
C LYS A 227 -3.59 -6.16 -11.38
N SER A 228 -3.14 -7.39 -11.57
CA SER A 228 -2.55 -7.86 -12.82
C SER A 228 -3.56 -7.80 -13.98
N GLN A 229 -4.76 -8.36 -13.81
CA GLN A 229 -5.84 -8.32 -14.82
C GLN A 229 -6.25 -6.90 -15.18
N LEU A 230 -6.22 -6.00 -14.20
CA LEU A 230 -6.50 -4.58 -14.37
C LEU A 230 -5.30 -3.81 -14.94
N GLY A 231 -4.15 -4.45 -15.16
CA GLY A 231 -2.93 -3.82 -15.67
C GLY A 231 -2.38 -2.71 -14.75
N LEU A 232 -2.42 -2.94 -13.44
CA LEU A 232 -1.96 -2.02 -12.39
C LEU A 232 -0.59 -2.38 -11.81
N ILE A 233 -0.11 -3.61 -12.06
CA ILE A 233 1.21 -4.08 -11.61
C ILE A 233 1.97 -4.74 -12.76
N TYR A 234 3.25 -4.40 -12.91
CA TYR A 234 4.16 -5.09 -13.83
C TYR A 234 4.29 -6.59 -13.45
N PRO A 235 4.38 -7.54 -14.40
CA PRO A 235 4.50 -7.40 -15.86
C PRO A 235 3.19 -7.23 -16.63
N TYR A 236 2.07 -6.88 -15.99
CA TYR A 236 0.74 -6.80 -16.61
C TYR A 236 0.27 -8.08 -17.31
N ASN A 237 0.77 -9.23 -16.84
CA ASN A 237 0.36 -10.54 -17.28
C ASN A 237 -0.52 -11.17 -16.21
N ASN A 238 -1.62 -11.82 -16.59
CA ASN A 238 -2.49 -12.61 -15.72
C ASN A 238 -1.71 -13.75 -15.06
N VAL A 239 -0.98 -13.43 -14.01
CA VAL A 239 -0.07 -14.33 -13.31
C VAL A 239 -0.70 -14.68 -11.98
N ASN A 240 -0.83 -15.98 -11.76
CA ASN A 240 -1.13 -16.53 -10.45
C ASN A 240 0.18 -16.74 -9.72
N ILE A 241 0.23 -16.26 -8.48
CA ILE A 241 1.38 -16.43 -7.59
C ILE A 241 1.05 -17.44 -6.49
N ASP A 242 2.06 -18.17 -6.04
CA ASP A 242 2.01 -18.99 -4.83
C ASP A 242 3.08 -18.58 -3.82
N PHE A 243 2.78 -18.79 -2.54
CA PHE A 243 3.66 -18.48 -1.43
C PHE A 243 4.31 -19.75 -0.88
N GLY A 244 5.62 -19.65 -0.65
CA GLY A 244 6.36 -20.63 0.13
C GLY A 244 6.14 -20.50 1.63
N SER A 245 7.02 -21.15 2.39
CA SER A 245 7.16 -20.95 3.83
C SER A 245 7.88 -19.64 4.17
N ASN A 246 8.62 -19.06 3.23
CA ASN A 246 9.47 -17.90 3.48
C ASN A 246 8.67 -16.64 3.76
N ILE A 247 9.04 -15.93 4.81
CA ILE A 247 8.49 -14.64 5.22
C ILE A 247 9.66 -13.66 5.34
N GLU A 248 9.49 -12.46 4.82
CA GLU A 248 10.45 -11.37 4.97
C GLU A 248 9.79 -10.17 5.64
N ILE A 249 10.44 -9.66 6.68
CA ILE A 249 10.02 -8.45 7.40
C ILE A 249 11.02 -7.35 7.06
N LEU A 250 10.55 -6.30 6.39
CA LEU A 250 11.38 -5.18 5.97
C LEU A 250 11.05 -3.93 6.80
N PHE A 251 12.07 -3.34 7.41
CA PHE A 251 11.95 -2.03 8.04
C PHE A 251 12.57 -0.96 7.14
N ILE A 252 11.78 0.05 6.79
CA ILE A 252 12.20 1.19 5.98
C ILE A 252 12.29 2.42 6.89
N PHE A 253 13.50 2.91 7.09
CA PHE A 253 13.79 4.15 7.81
C PHE A 253 14.18 5.23 6.81
N ALA A 254 13.18 5.80 6.13
CA ALA A 254 13.39 6.75 5.05
C ALA A 254 13.78 8.13 5.59
N ASN A 255 14.73 8.77 4.91
CA ASN A 255 15.31 10.07 5.26
C ASN A 255 15.75 10.16 6.74
N GLN A 256 16.23 9.05 7.30
CA GLN A 256 16.89 9.04 8.60
C GLN A 256 18.39 9.31 8.42
N ASN A 257 18.93 10.16 9.29
CA ASN A 257 20.38 10.35 9.38
C ASN A 257 21.02 9.01 9.77
N PRO A 258 22.00 8.46 9.00
CA PRO A 258 22.58 7.18 9.36
C PRO A 258 23.39 7.23 10.69
N LYS A 259 23.80 8.42 11.14
CA LYS A 259 24.36 8.68 12.49
C LYS A 259 23.31 8.86 13.59
N HIS A 260 22.02 8.61 13.35
CA HIS A 260 20.97 8.79 14.34
C HIS A 260 21.14 7.83 15.53
N SER A 261 21.70 8.35 16.63
CA SER A 261 22.13 7.55 17.79
C SER A 261 21.01 6.74 18.45
N LYS A 262 19.82 7.34 18.62
CA LYS A 262 18.64 6.66 19.19
C LYS A 262 18.15 5.50 18.32
N LEU A 263 17.96 5.69 17.01
CA LEU A 263 17.59 4.63 16.06
C LEU A 263 18.59 3.47 16.10
N ASN A 264 19.88 3.77 16.03
CA ASN A 264 20.93 2.75 16.08
C ASN A 264 20.88 1.97 17.40
N LYS A 265 20.75 2.67 18.53
CA LYS A 265 20.60 2.05 19.86
C LYS A 265 19.34 1.18 19.96
N ASP A 266 18.22 1.64 19.42
CA ASP A 266 16.97 0.89 19.45
C ASP A 266 17.02 -0.37 18.58
N ILE A 267 17.65 -0.31 17.40
CA ILE A 267 17.91 -1.48 16.56
C ILE A 267 18.82 -2.48 17.29
N GLU A 268 19.89 -2.01 17.91
CA GLU A 268 20.79 -2.87 18.70
C GLU A 268 20.09 -3.52 19.89
N ASN A 269 19.24 -2.76 20.59
CA ASN A 269 18.45 -3.26 21.70
C ASN A 269 17.42 -4.29 21.21
N PHE A 270 16.73 -4.01 20.10
CA PHE A 270 15.76 -4.91 19.49
C PHE A 270 16.39 -6.27 19.17
N ARG A 271 17.60 -6.30 18.59
CA ARG A 271 18.34 -7.54 18.29
C ARG A 271 18.62 -8.42 19.52
N LYS A 272 18.61 -7.84 20.72
CA LYS A 272 18.82 -8.56 21.99
C LYS A 272 17.53 -9.12 22.57
N THR A 273 16.36 -8.70 22.09
CA THR A 273 15.06 -9.11 22.62
C THR A 273 14.70 -10.55 22.23
N THR A 274 13.85 -11.18 23.04
CA THR A 274 13.25 -12.49 22.71
C THR A 274 12.37 -12.42 21.47
N VAL A 275 11.70 -11.28 21.24
CA VAL A 275 10.87 -11.04 20.05
C VAL A 275 11.68 -11.17 18.78
N TYR A 276 12.85 -10.53 18.72
CA TYR A 276 13.77 -10.66 17.57
C TYR A 276 14.21 -12.11 17.37
N LYS A 277 14.66 -12.78 18.44
CA LYS A 277 15.11 -14.18 18.37
C LYS A 277 14.03 -15.12 17.83
N ASN A 278 12.79 -14.94 18.30
CA ASN A 278 11.66 -15.75 17.87
C ASN A 278 11.32 -15.48 16.40
N LEU A 279 11.27 -14.22 15.99
CA LEU A 279 11.01 -13.84 14.61
C LEU A 279 12.12 -14.31 13.65
N SER A 280 13.39 -14.18 14.02
CA SER A 280 14.52 -14.57 13.17
C SER A 280 14.57 -16.06 12.86
N ASN A 281 13.86 -16.89 13.65
CA ASN A 281 13.74 -18.32 13.40
C ASN A 281 12.70 -18.65 12.31
N ILE A 282 11.78 -17.74 12.02
CA ILE A 282 10.63 -17.99 11.12
C ILE A 282 10.51 -16.97 9.99
N ALA A 283 11.28 -15.88 10.02
CA ALA A 283 11.27 -14.83 9.02
C ALA A 283 12.64 -14.17 8.88
N ASP A 284 12.98 -13.76 7.66
CA ASP A 284 14.12 -12.91 7.37
C ASP A 284 13.80 -11.46 7.80
N ILE A 285 14.53 -10.93 8.78
CA ILE A 285 14.35 -9.55 9.24
C ILE A 285 15.40 -8.65 8.60
N LYS A 286 14.96 -7.64 7.85
CA LYS A 286 15.83 -6.76 7.07
C LYS A 286 15.59 -5.30 7.38
N LEU A 287 16.67 -4.53 7.26
CA LEU A 287 16.65 -3.07 7.31
C LEU A 287 16.97 -2.57 5.91
N ALA A 288 16.05 -1.85 5.29
CA ALA A 288 16.32 -1.14 4.05
C ALA A 288 17.28 0.01 4.35
N LYS A 289 18.44 0.00 3.70
CA LYS A 289 19.39 1.12 3.70
C LYS A 289 19.27 1.85 2.37
N GLY A 290 19.28 3.18 2.40
CA GLY A 290 19.41 3.95 1.17
C GLY A 290 20.74 3.65 0.49
N SER A 291 20.75 3.59 -0.84
CA SER A 291 21.97 3.53 -1.66
C SER A 291 22.03 4.73 -2.60
N PHE A 292 23.21 5.32 -2.75
CA PHE A 292 23.60 6.42 -3.68
C PHE A 292 22.79 7.73 -3.67
N MET A 293 21.58 7.78 -3.11
CA MET A 293 20.94 8.90 -2.38
C MET A 293 19.44 8.60 -2.19
N GLY A 294 18.92 8.85 -0.99
CA GLY A 294 17.52 9.26 -0.84
C GLY A 294 17.39 10.77 -1.09
N TYR A 295 16.22 11.37 -0.92
CA TYR A 295 16.13 12.84 -1.04
C TYR A 295 16.81 13.59 0.12
N GLY A 296 17.09 12.91 1.24
CA GLY A 296 17.96 13.41 2.31
C GLY A 296 19.44 13.34 1.93
N LEU A 297 20.11 14.49 1.92
CA LEU A 297 21.55 14.59 1.68
C LEU A 297 22.32 14.48 3.00
N TYR A 298 23.21 13.50 3.10
CA TYR A 298 24.08 13.30 4.25
C TYR A 298 25.52 13.23 3.78
N ASP A 299 26.40 14.00 4.42
CA ASP A 299 27.82 14.13 4.05
C ASP A 299 28.54 12.77 3.93
N GLU A 300 28.20 11.82 4.81
CA GLU A 300 28.72 10.45 4.77
C GLU A 300 28.33 9.61 3.55
N ASN A 301 27.32 10.06 2.79
CA ASN A 301 26.88 9.45 1.53
C ASN A 301 27.29 10.28 0.30
N LEU A 302 27.99 11.40 0.49
CA LEU A 302 28.53 12.23 -0.60
C LEU A 302 29.93 11.76 -0.95
N THR A 303 30.20 11.63 -2.25
CA THR A 303 31.56 11.32 -2.75
C THR A 303 32.15 12.59 -3.34
N LYS A 304 33.38 12.92 -2.94
CA LYS A 304 34.15 14.00 -3.57
C LYS A 304 34.60 13.53 -4.95
N ILE A 305 34.17 14.23 -5.99
CA ILE A 305 34.64 14.02 -7.37
C ILE A 305 35.99 14.70 -7.54
#